data_AF-A0A7Y9HJ23-F1
#
_entry.id   AF-A0A7Y9HJ23-F1
#
_cell.length_a   1.000
_cell.length_b   1.000
_cell.length_c   1.000
_cell.angle_alpha   90.00
_cell.angle_beta   90.00
_cell.angle_gamma   90.00
#
_symmetry.space_group_name_H-M   'P 1'
#
loop_
_entity.id
_entity.type
_entity.pdbx_description
1 polymer ?
#
loop_
_entity_poly.entity_id
_entity_poly.type
_entity_poly.pdbx_seq_one_letter_code
_entity_poly.pdbx_strand_id
1 'polypeptide(L)'
;MKKLLCLVSFLLSACASAPRPSTDNLIAPGFKPPPPGTLIVLLPPSVEADDLDAGKPLLLDQLQRQLKAAGYRVAGLDAANYETIWAQEVEAVGGVYDAKTGKLQSARFARARGQLVQRVSSDTKASMVLQPNLVLRQAQFSGPAARWDGQQRRVLVSNTYARDYRSDGTTLALSVGLDAYAGSGELVASTYGGASMLYTVNIQAAKNEVRGDLFASDKELGEGVALALTPVLKPSAQ
;
A
#
# COMPACT_ATOMS: atom_id res chain seq x y z
N MET A 1 37.16 41.27 31.14
CA MET A 1 35.69 41.12 31.16
C MET A 1 35.30 39.96 30.23
N LYS A 2 34.97 38.79 30.79
CA LYS A 2 34.56 37.60 30.02
C LYS A 2 33.05 37.67 29.74
N LYS A 3 32.64 37.86 28.49
CA LYS A 3 31.24 37.75 28.07
C LYS A 3 30.96 36.29 27.70
N LEU A 4 30.27 35.59 28.59
CA LEU A 4 29.73 34.25 28.39
C LEU A 4 28.46 34.37 27.53
N LEU A 5 28.54 34.01 26.25
CA LEU A 5 27.41 33.99 25.34
C LEU A 5 26.71 32.63 25.46
N CYS A 6 25.64 32.55 26.25
CA CYS A 6 24.76 31.39 26.31
C CYS A 6 23.97 31.27 25.00
N LEU A 7 24.37 30.33 24.14
CA LEU A 7 23.60 29.90 22.98
C LEU A 7 22.42 29.05 23.47
N VAL A 8 21.24 29.66 23.59
CA VAL A 8 19.99 28.93 23.87
C VAL A 8 19.53 28.27 22.57
N SER A 9 19.82 26.98 22.44
CA SER A 9 19.26 26.13 21.39
C SER A 9 17.75 25.97 21.62
N PHE A 10 16.96 26.81 20.96
CA PHE A 10 15.52 26.60 20.82
C PHE A 10 15.28 25.34 19.98
N LEU A 11 15.10 24.20 20.65
CA LEU A 11 14.52 23.00 20.05
C LEU A 11 13.06 23.29 19.73
N LEU A 12 12.82 23.85 18.54
CA LEU A 12 11.49 23.90 17.94
C LEU A 12 11.09 22.45 17.61
N SER A 13 10.53 21.76 18.59
CA SER A 13 9.75 20.55 18.36
C SER A 13 8.54 20.94 17.52
N ALA A 14 8.71 20.94 16.21
CA ALA A 14 7.60 20.93 15.28
C ALA A 14 6.79 19.68 15.61
N CYS A 15 5.64 19.86 16.25
CA CYS A 15 4.64 18.82 16.44
C CYS A 15 4.09 18.45 15.05
N ALA A 16 4.88 17.72 14.26
CA ALA A 16 4.39 17.00 13.11
C ALA A 16 3.39 15.99 13.65
N SER A 17 2.11 16.26 13.43
CA SER A 17 1.05 15.32 13.78
C SER A 17 1.32 14.02 13.03
N ALA A 18 1.37 12.90 13.77
CA ALA A 18 1.62 11.60 13.17
C ALA A 18 0.61 11.34 12.04
N PRO A 19 1.03 10.69 10.93
CA PRO A 19 0.12 10.22 9.89
C PRO A 19 -1.07 9.48 10.50
N ARG A 20 -2.29 9.84 10.11
CA ARG A 20 -3.49 9.09 10.53
C ARG A 20 -3.66 7.90 9.60
N PRO A 21 -3.69 6.65 10.09
CA PRO A 21 -3.89 5.49 9.25
C PRO A 21 -5.22 5.57 8.49
N SER A 22 -5.33 4.82 7.38
CA SER A 22 -6.59 4.70 6.65
C SER A 22 -7.71 4.18 7.56
N THR A 23 -8.92 4.73 7.42
CA THR A 23 -10.12 4.24 8.11
C THR A 23 -10.57 2.88 7.60
N ASP A 24 -10.11 2.49 6.41
CA ASP A 24 -10.49 1.24 5.76
C ASP A 24 -9.51 0.11 6.11
N ASN A 25 -8.52 0.39 6.96
CA ASN A 25 -7.64 -0.64 7.50
C ASN A 25 -8.45 -1.62 8.37
N LEU A 26 -8.28 -2.90 8.10
CA LEU A 26 -8.86 -3.99 8.88
C LEU A 26 -7.74 -4.77 9.53
N ILE A 27 -7.80 -4.96 10.85
CA ILE A 27 -6.86 -5.79 11.62
C ILE A 27 -7.68 -6.82 12.40
N ALA A 28 -7.36 -8.10 12.26
CA ALA A 28 -8.06 -9.15 12.98
C ALA A 28 -7.87 -9.00 14.50
N PRO A 29 -8.92 -9.19 15.32
CA PRO A 29 -8.80 -9.16 16.76
C PRO A 29 -7.73 -10.14 17.25
N GLY A 30 -6.78 -9.64 18.07
CA GLY A 30 -5.72 -10.47 18.62
C GLY A 30 -4.57 -10.78 17.65
N PHE A 31 -4.55 -10.20 16.44
CA PHE A 31 -3.41 -10.30 15.55
C PHE A 31 -2.14 -9.79 16.26
N LYS A 32 -1.07 -10.59 16.18
CA LYS A 32 0.26 -10.22 16.64
C LYS A 32 1.21 -10.35 15.46
N PRO A 33 2.06 -9.34 15.19
CA PRO A 33 3.05 -9.43 14.14
C PRO A 33 3.98 -10.63 14.41
N PRO A 34 4.41 -11.37 13.37
CA PRO A 34 5.45 -12.37 13.53
C PRO A 34 6.71 -11.74 14.15
N PRO A 35 7.45 -12.46 15.00
CA PRO A 35 8.70 -11.95 15.56
C PRO A 35 9.74 -11.74 14.45
N PRO A 36 10.70 -10.81 14.63
CA PRO A 36 11.84 -10.67 13.72
C PRO A 36 12.58 -12.00 13.48
N GLY A 37 13.17 -12.16 12.30
CA GLY A 37 13.87 -13.37 11.86
C GLY A 37 12.95 -14.43 11.22
N THR A 38 11.63 -14.28 11.34
CA THR A 38 10.66 -15.13 10.63
C THR A 38 10.63 -14.84 9.13
N LEU A 39 10.12 -15.81 8.36
CA LEU A 39 9.96 -15.67 6.92
C LEU A 39 8.60 -15.06 6.60
N ILE A 40 8.61 -13.99 5.80
CA ILE A 40 7.44 -13.44 5.12
C ILE A 40 7.57 -13.75 3.64
N VAL A 41 6.51 -14.31 3.04
CA VAL A 41 6.44 -14.50 1.59
C VAL A 41 5.60 -13.39 0.97
N LEU A 42 6.11 -12.78 -0.11
CA LEU A 42 5.39 -11.84 -0.94
C LEU A 42 4.81 -12.56 -2.15
N LEU A 43 3.49 -12.45 -2.36
CA LEU A 43 2.87 -12.85 -3.62
C LEU A 43 3.18 -11.81 -4.71
N PRO A 44 3.04 -12.16 -6.00
CA PRO A 44 3.12 -11.19 -7.08
C PRO A 44 2.12 -10.04 -6.87
N PRO A 45 2.52 -8.77 -7.07
CA PRO A 45 1.62 -7.66 -6.86
C PRO A 45 0.53 -7.62 -7.93
N SER A 46 -0.68 -7.30 -7.50
CA SER A 46 -1.78 -6.95 -8.39
C SER A 46 -1.89 -5.43 -8.56
N VAL A 47 -2.51 -5.01 -9.64
CA VAL A 47 -2.81 -3.59 -9.91
C VAL A 47 -4.29 -3.47 -10.26
N GLU A 48 -4.91 -2.35 -9.88
CA GLU A 48 -6.30 -2.07 -10.22
C GLU A 48 -6.49 -1.65 -11.69
N ALA A 49 -5.46 -1.07 -12.30
CA ALA A 49 -5.46 -0.61 -13.68
C ALA A 49 -4.13 -0.91 -14.38
N ASP A 50 -4.19 -1.22 -15.68
CA ASP A 50 -3.04 -1.65 -16.49
C ASP A 50 -1.92 -0.60 -16.55
N ASP A 51 -2.28 0.69 -16.48
CA ASP A 51 -1.33 1.80 -16.47
C ASP A 51 -0.46 1.85 -15.20
N LEU A 52 -0.83 1.09 -14.16
CA LEU A 52 -0.05 0.95 -12.93
C LEU A 52 0.96 -0.21 -12.97
N ASP A 53 1.01 -1.01 -14.05
CA ASP A 53 1.89 -2.18 -14.15
C ASP A 53 3.37 -1.86 -13.94
N ALA A 54 3.80 -0.68 -14.40
CA ALA A 54 5.17 -0.19 -14.20
C ALA A 54 5.56 -0.05 -12.71
N GLY A 55 4.58 0.09 -11.82
CA GLY A 55 4.77 0.18 -10.38
C GLY A 55 5.01 -1.16 -9.67
N LYS A 56 4.64 -2.29 -10.28
CA LYS A 56 4.80 -3.63 -9.67
C LYS A 56 6.23 -3.95 -9.21
N PRO A 57 7.29 -3.81 -10.04
CA PRO A 57 8.65 -4.12 -9.61
C PRO A 57 9.13 -3.18 -8.49
N LEU A 58 8.78 -1.89 -8.55
CA LEU A 58 9.13 -0.92 -7.51
C LEU A 58 8.45 -1.24 -6.18
N LEU A 59 7.20 -1.69 -6.23
CA LEU A 59 6.44 -2.09 -5.03
C LEU A 59 7.10 -3.29 -4.34
N LEU A 60 7.46 -4.32 -5.11
CA LEU A 60 8.16 -5.48 -4.57
C LEU A 60 9.50 -5.11 -3.94
N ASP A 61 10.31 -4.29 -4.63
CA ASP A 61 11.62 -3.88 -4.12
C ASP A 61 11.48 -3.10 -2.81
N GLN A 62 10.55 -2.14 -2.74
CA GLN A 62 10.27 -1.39 -1.52
C GLN A 62 9.82 -2.29 -0.36
N LEU A 63 8.89 -3.23 -0.62
CA LEU A 63 8.43 -4.18 0.40
C LEU A 63 9.58 -5.05 0.90
N GLN A 64 10.40 -5.60 0.00
CA GLN A 64 11.54 -6.41 0.39
C GLN A 64 12.53 -5.62 1.25
N ARG A 65 12.89 -4.41 0.84
CA ARG A 65 13.84 -3.57 1.59
C ARG A 65 13.31 -3.20 2.97
N GLN A 66 12.05 -2.77 3.07
CA GLN A 66 11.48 -2.34 4.34
C GLN A 66 11.22 -3.49 5.31
N LEU A 67 10.74 -4.65 4.82
CA LEU A 67 10.56 -5.84 5.65
C LEU A 67 11.92 -6.40 6.12
N LYS A 68 12.94 -6.43 5.27
CA LYS A 68 14.30 -6.81 5.67
C LYS A 68 14.87 -5.85 6.72
N ALA A 69 14.66 -4.54 6.54
CA ALA A 69 15.06 -3.52 7.52
C ALA A 69 14.33 -3.68 8.87
N ALA A 70 13.09 -4.18 8.85
CA ALA A 70 12.34 -4.56 10.06
C ALA A 70 12.79 -5.90 10.67
N GLY A 71 13.80 -6.56 10.11
CA GLY A 71 14.42 -7.78 10.64
C GLY A 71 13.80 -9.08 10.14
N TYR A 72 12.92 -9.05 9.13
CA TYR A 72 12.33 -10.26 8.55
C TYR A 72 13.21 -10.88 7.46
N ARG A 73 13.10 -12.20 7.32
CA ARG A 73 13.50 -12.87 6.07
C ARG A 73 12.36 -12.70 5.07
N VAL A 74 12.70 -12.40 3.82
CA VAL A 74 11.69 -12.14 2.79
C VAL A 74 11.98 -12.97 1.56
N ALA A 75 10.97 -13.68 1.06
CA ALA A 75 11.01 -14.38 -0.21
C ALA A 75 9.84 -13.90 -1.08
N GLY A 76 10.04 -13.83 -2.41
CA GLY A 76 8.95 -13.61 -3.36
C GLY A 76 8.52 -14.94 -3.97
N LEU A 77 7.21 -15.12 -4.17
CA LEU A 77 6.69 -16.17 -5.03
C LEU A 77 6.75 -15.69 -6.47
N ASP A 78 7.39 -16.48 -7.34
CA ASP A 78 7.45 -16.18 -8.77
C ASP A 78 6.05 -16.16 -9.41
N ALA A 79 5.86 -15.31 -10.42
CA ALA A 79 4.57 -15.14 -11.07
C ALA A 79 4.06 -16.43 -11.74
N ALA A 80 4.91 -17.19 -12.43
CA ALA A 80 4.49 -18.43 -13.09
C ALA A 80 4.08 -19.50 -12.07
N ASN A 81 4.82 -19.59 -10.96
CA ASN A 81 4.47 -20.48 -9.85
C ASN A 81 3.17 -20.06 -9.18
N TYR A 82 2.97 -18.76 -8.95
CA TYR A 82 1.72 -18.22 -8.41
C TYR A 82 0.54 -18.54 -9.31
N GLU A 83 0.61 -18.27 -10.62
CA GLU A 83 -0.49 -18.54 -11.55
C GLU A 83 -0.84 -20.03 -11.61
N THR A 84 0.18 -20.90 -11.59
CA THR A 84 -0.02 -22.35 -11.57
C THR A 84 -0.76 -22.80 -10.31
N ILE A 85 -0.32 -22.35 -9.13
CA ILE A 85 -0.98 -22.70 -7.86
C ILE A 85 -2.39 -22.10 -7.81
N TRP A 86 -2.54 -20.83 -8.20
CA TRP A 86 -3.81 -20.14 -8.20
C TRP A 86 -4.84 -20.83 -9.09
N ALA A 87 -4.46 -21.22 -10.31
CA ALA A 87 -5.34 -21.95 -11.22
C ALA A 87 -5.83 -23.27 -10.60
N GLN A 88 -4.93 -24.03 -9.94
CA GLN A 88 -5.28 -25.28 -9.27
C GLN A 88 -6.25 -25.06 -8.10
N GLU A 89 -6.06 -24.02 -7.28
CA GLU A 89 -6.97 -23.74 -6.16
C GLU A 89 -8.32 -23.20 -6.63
N VAL A 90 -8.34 -22.40 -7.70
CA VAL A 90 -9.58 -21.95 -8.36
C VAL A 90 -10.37 -23.13 -8.91
N GLU A 91 -9.69 -24.08 -9.57
CA GLU A 91 -10.31 -25.31 -10.07
C GLU A 91 -10.85 -26.17 -8.92
N ALA A 92 -10.09 -26.32 -7.83
CA ALA A 92 -10.48 -27.12 -6.67
C ALA A 92 -11.75 -26.60 -5.96
N VAL A 93 -12.05 -25.30 -6.06
CA VAL A 93 -13.31 -24.73 -5.55
C VAL A 93 -14.43 -24.67 -6.60
N GLY A 94 -14.21 -25.22 -7.79
CA GLY A 94 -15.19 -25.24 -8.90
C GLY A 94 -15.33 -23.89 -9.62
N GLY A 95 -14.26 -23.10 -9.66
CA GLY A 95 -14.23 -21.77 -10.26
C GLY A 95 -14.68 -20.66 -9.28
N VAL A 96 -14.13 -19.46 -9.47
CA VAL A 96 -14.44 -18.28 -8.64
C VAL A 96 -15.45 -17.33 -9.28
N TYR A 97 -15.85 -17.57 -10.53
CA TYR A 97 -16.89 -16.81 -11.22
C TYR A 97 -18.10 -17.68 -11.51
N ASP A 98 -19.27 -17.08 -11.44
CA ASP A 98 -20.50 -17.72 -11.87
C ASP A 98 -20.52 -17.85 -13.40
N ALA A 99 -20.62 -19.09 -13.91
CA ALA A 99 -20.52 -19.38 -15.34
C ALA A 99 -21.65 -18.75 -16.18
N LYS A 100 -22.80 -18.38 -15.57
CA LYS A 100 -23.94 -17.80 -16.28
C LYS A 100 -23.89 -16.28 -16.28
N THR A 101 -23.50 -15.67 -15.16
CA THR A 101 -23.59 -14.22 -14.94
C THR A 101 -22.24 -13.52 -14.98
N GLY A 102 -21.13 -14.26 -14.96
CA GLY A 102 -19.78 -13.70 -14.88
C GLY A 102 -19.47 -13.02 -13.55
N LYS A 103 -20.37 -13.09 -12.56
CA LYS A 103 -20.17 -12.43 -11.26
C LYS A 103 -19.17 -13.20 -10.41
N LEU A 104 -18.29 -12.47 -9.73
CA LEU A 104 -17.36 -13.05 -8.76
C LEU A 104 -18.15 -13.68 -7.60
N GLN A 105 -17.85 -14.94 -7.30
CA GLN A 105 -18.36 -15.65 -6.15
C GLN A 105 -17.39 -15.49 -4.97
N SER A 106 -17.57 -14.41 -4.19
CA SER A 106 -16.61 -13.99 -3.16
C SER A 106 -16.24 -15.08 -2.15
N ALA A 107 -17.19 -15.94 -1.76
CA ALA A 107 -16.92 -17.05 -0.85
C ALA A 107 -15.96 -18.10 -1.44
N ARG A 108 -16.09 -18.41 -2.74
CA ARG A 108 -15.18 -19.32 -3.44
C ARG A 108 -13.83 -18.69 -3.66
N PHE A 109 -13.80 -17.40 -4.02
CA PHE A 109 -12.55 -16.65 -4.14
C PHE A 109 -11.76 -16.63 -2.83
N ALA A 110 -12.42 -16.30 -1.71
CA ALA A 110 -11.79 -16.30 -0.38
C ALA A 110 -11.28 -17.69 0.00
N ARG A 111 -12.04 -18.75 -0.30
CA ARG A 111 -11.60 -20.13 -0.07
C ARG A 111 -10.36 -20.51 -0.88
N ALA A 112 -10.37 -20.25 -2.19
CA ALA A 112 -9.21 -20.52 -3.06
C ALA A 112 -7.97 -19.72 -2.61
N ARG A 113 -8.17 -18.45 -2.20
CA ARG A 113 -7.09 -17.61 -1.65
C ARG A 113 -6.50 -18.20 -0.38
N GLY A 114 -7.36 -18.63 0.56
CA GLY A 114 -6.93 -19.28 1.79
C GLY A 114 -6.14 -20.56 1.51
N GLN A 115 -6.59 -21.40 0.58
CA GLN A 115 -5.89 -22.63 0.18
C GLN A 115 -4.52 -22.33 -0.46
N LEU A 116 -4.43 -21.34 -1.35
CA LEU A 116 -3.17 -20.89 -1.93
C LEU A 116 -2.18 -20.48 -0.83
N VAL A 117 -2.63 -19.64 0.11
CA VAL A 117 -1.79 -19.18 1.22
C VAL A 117 -1.34 -20.33 2.11
N GLN A 118 -2.25 -21.26 2.46
CA GLN A 118 -1.92 -22.44 3.25
C GLN A 118 -0.83 -23.28 2.57
N ARG A 119 -0.96 -23.51 1.25
CA ARG A 119 0.03 -24.25 0.46
C ARG A 119 1.38 -23.56 0.48
N VAL A 120 1.42 -22.27 0.13
CA VAL A 120 2.65 -21.45 0.14
C VAL A 120 3.31 -21.44 1.51
N SER A 121 2.51 -21.31 2.58
CA SER A 121 3.01 -21.28 3.96
C SER A 121 3.55 -22.64 4.40
N SER A 122 2.89 -23.74 4.02
CA SER A 122 3.34 -25.10 4.29
C SER A 122 4.68 -25.40 3.60
N ASP A 123 4.83 -25.00 2.34
CA ASP A 123 6.01 -25.29 1.52
C ASP A 123 7.22 -24.47 1.95
N THR A 124 7.01 -23.19 2.27
CA THR A 124 8.10 -22.26 2.61
C THR A 124 8.35 -22.13 4.12
N LYS A 125 7.44 -22.64 4.95
CA LYS A 125 7.39 -22.37 6.40
C LYS A 125 7.30 -20.87 6.73
N ALA A 126 6.64 -20.10 5.87
CA ALA A 126 6.37 -18.68 6.11
C ALA A 126 5.45 -18.50 7.32
N SER A 127 5.76 -17.51 8.15
CA SER A 127 4.90 -17.12 9.27
C SER A 127 3.76 -16.21 8.84
N MET A 128 3.90 -15.58 7.67
CA MET A 128 2.91 -14.69 7.07
C MET A 128 3.12 -14.62 5.56
N VAL A 129 2.03 -14.48 4.82
CA VAL A 129 2.04 -14.22 3.37
C VAL A 129 1.42 -12.84 3.14
N LEU A 130 2.07 -11.99 2.35
CA LEU A 130 1.55 -10.68 1.97
C LEU A 130 1.16 -10.69 0.49
N GLN A 131 -0.03 -10.20 0.19
CA GLN A 131 -0.48 -9.90 -1.16
C GLN A 131 -0.47 -8.38 -1.37
N PRO A 132 0.55 -7.85 -2.05
CA PRO A 132 0.63 -6.43 -2.32
C PRO A 132 -0.25 -6.04 -3.52
N ASN A 133 -0.82 -4.84 -3.45
CA ASN A 133 -1.60 -4.29 -4.54
C ASN A 133 -1.41 -2.77 -4.70
N LEU A 134 -1.54 -2.29 -5.94
CA LEU A 134 -1.67 -0.86 -6.23
C LEU A 134 -3.12 -0.56 -6.57
N VAL A 135 -3.71 0.35 -5.81
CA VAL A 135 -5.13 0.71 -5.91
C VAL A 135 -5.32 2.20 -6.04
N LEU A 136 -6.40 2.57 -6.72
CA LEU A 136 -6.85 3.94 -6.88
C LEU A 136 -7.81 4.27 -5.74
N ARG A 137 -7.48 5.33 -5.01
CA ARG A 137 -8.19 5.72 -3.79
C ARG A 137 -8.61 7.17 -3.89
N GLN A 138 -9.78 7.48 -3.35
CA GLN A 138 -10.26 8.85 -3.34
C GLN A 138 -9.47 9.66 -2.31
N ALA A 139 -8.82 10.72 -2.76
CA ALA A 139 -8.16 11.69 -1.91
C ALA A 139 -9.02 12.93 -1.75
N GLN A 140 -9.22 13.35 -0.51
CA GLN A 140 -9.88 14.62 -0.19
C GLN A 140 -8.83 15.73 -0.28
N PHE A 141 -9.06 16.72 -1.13
CA PHE A 141 -8.20 17.90 -1.16
C PHE A 141 -8.93 19.12 -0.62
N SER A 142 -8.20 19.91 0.18
CA SER A 142 -8.66 21.20 0.65
C SER A 142 -7.52 22.20 0.55
N GLY A 143 -7.78 23.32 -0.13
CA GLY A 143 -6.76 24.29 -0.51
C GLY A 143 -5.68 23.64 -1.39
N PRO A 144 -4.38 23.71 -1.01
CA PRO A 144 -3.29 23.23 -1.87
C PRO A 144 -2.94 21.75 -1.65
N ALA A 145 -3.59 21.02 -0.74
CA ALA A 145 -3.16 19.69 -0.34
C ALA A 145 -4.29 18.66 -0.41
N ALA A 146 -3.93 17.46 -0.85
CA ALA A 146 -4.75 16.26 -0.84
C ALA A 146 -4.32 15.32 0.30
N ARG A 147 -5.29 14.63 0.91
CA ARG A 147 -5.11 13.68 2.00
C ARG A 147 -5.83 12.37 1.70
N TRP A 148 -5.14 11.25 1.90
CA TRP A 148 -5.68 9.90 1.76
C TRP A 148 -4.75 8.88 2.42
N ASP A 149 -5.31 7.82 3.01
CA ASP A 149 -4.55 6.65 3.52
C ASP A 149 -3.25 6.99 4.28
N GLY A 150 -3.31 7.99 5.17
CA GLY A 150 -2.16 8.48 5.97
C GLY A 150 -1.19 9.41 5.28
N GLN A 151 -1.36 9.66 3.98
CA GLN A 151 -0.55 10.58 3.21
C GLN A 151 -1.20 11.97 3.12
N GLN A 152 -0.35 13.00 3.09
CA GLN A 152 -0.73 14.35 2.68
C GLN A 152 0.27 14.86 1.63
N ARG A 153 -0.20 15.20 0.44
CA ARG A 153 0.63 15.79 -0.62
C ARG A 153 0.04 17.08 -1.15
N ARG A 154 0.91 17.97 -1.63
CA ARG A 154 0.48 19.14 -2.38
C ARG A 154 -0.12 18.69 -3.72
N VAL A 155 -1.25 19.28 -4.11
CA VAL A 155 -1.83 19.09 -5.44
C VAL A 155 -0.87 19.69 -6.46
N LEU A 156 -0.50 18.89 -7.46
CA LEU A 156 0.36 19.34 -8.54
C LEU A 156 -0.47 20.20 -9.50
N VAL A 157 0.06 21.37 -9.85
CA VAL A 157 -0.63 22.33 -10.70
C VAL A 157 0.33 22.73 -11.84
N SER A 158 -0.16 22.73 -13.07
CA SER A 158 0.56 23.20 -14.26
C SER A 158 -0.17 24.38 -14.91
N ASN A 159 0.57 25.15 -15.72
CA ASN A 159 0.04 26.24 -16.53
C ASN A 159 -0.80 27.26 -15.73
N THR A 160 -0.27 27.73 -14.59
CA THR A 160 -0.94 28.75 -13.76
C THR A 160 -0.35 30.14 -13.97
N TYR A 161 -1.20 31.15 -14.21
CA TYR A 161 -0.83 32.57 -14.14
C TYR A 161 -1.06 33.17 -12.74
N ALA A 162 -1.82 32.49 -11.88
CA ALA A 162 -2.13 32.91 -10.52
C ALA A 162 -1.19 32.24 -9.51
N ARG A 163 -0.80 32.97 -8.45
CA ARG A 163 0.05 32.43 -7.36
C ARG A 163 -0.71 31.43 -6.48
N ASP A 164 -2.04 31.52 -6.41
CA ASP A 164 -2.87 30.74 -5.50
C ASP A 164 -4.04 30.09 -6.24
N TYR A 165 -3.97 28.77 -6.42
CA TYR A 165 -5.12 27.93 -6.77
C TYR A 165 -5.61 27.25 -5.49
N ARG A 166 -6.84 27.56 -5.09
CA ARG A 166 -7.54 26.91 -3.98
C ARG A 166 -8.80 26.28 -4.53
N SER A 167 -8.89 24.97 -4.40
CA SER A 167 -10.11 24.22 -4.63
C SER A 167 -10.30 23.25 -3.48
N ASP A 168 -11.55 22.96 -3.17
CA ASP A 168 -11.93 21.90 -2.25
C ASP A 168 -12.68 20.84 -3.06
N GLY A 169 -12.47 19.56 -2.75
CA GLY A 169 -13.11 18.48 -3.47
C GLY A 169 -12.40 17.15 -3.29
N THR A 170 -12.54 16.30 -4.30
CA THR A 170 -11.90 14.98 -4.30
C THR A 170 -11.24 14.68 -5.62
N THR A 171 -10.15 13.91 -5.56
CA THR A 171 -9.40 13.45 -6.72
C THR A 171 -9.00 11.99 -6.51
N LEU A 172 -8.50 11.33 -7.54
CA LEU A 172 -7.93 9.99 -7.39
C LEU A 172 -6.42 10.10 -7.09
N ALA A 173 -5.99 9.27 -6.16
CA ALA A 173 -4.60 9.10 -5.79
C ALA A 173 -4.25 7.61 -5.75
N LEU A 174 -2.97 7.32 -5.86
CA LEU A 174 -2.43 5.97 -5.75
C LEU A 174 -2.19 5.63 -4.28
N SER A 175 -2.59 4.44 -3.88
CA SER A 175 -2.22 3.84 -2.61
C SER A 175 -1.59 2.47 -2.82
N VAL A 176 -0.71 2.11 -1.88
CA VAL A 176 -0.28 0.72 -1.67
C VAL A 176 -1.31 0.07 -0.77
N GLY A 177 -1.93 -1.02 -1.22
CA GLY A 177 -2.69 -1.92 -0.38
C GLY A 177 -1.90 -3.18 -0.06
N LEU A 178 -2.06 -3.71 1.15
CA LEU A 178 -1.45 -4.95 1.60
C LEU A 178 -2.50 -5.80 2.32
N ASP A 179 -2.76 -6.98 1.76
CA ASP A 179 -3.48 -8.03 2.46
C ASP A 179 -2.47 -8.99 3.09
N ALA A 180 -2.54 -9.16 4.40
CA ALA A 180 -1.70 -10.05 5.16
C ALA A 180 -2.50 -11.28 5.61
N TYR A 181 -1.94 -12.45 5.36
CA TYR A 181 -2.55 -13.72 5.69
C TYR A 181 -1.68 -14.50 6.66
N ALA A 182 -2.31 -15.12 7.66
CA ALA A 182 -1.67 -16.11 8.51
C ALA A 182 -1.37 -17.39 7.72
N GLY A 183 -0.47 -18.23 8.25
CA GLY A 183 -0.19 -19.54 7.66
C GLY A 183 -1.41 -20.46 7.55
N SER A 184 -2.47 -20.19 8.32
CA SER A 184 -3.79 -20.84 8.24
C SER A 184 -4.59 -20.43 7.00
N GLY A 185 -4.14 -19.44 6.22
CA GLY A 185 -4.90 -18.89 5.08
C GLY A 185 -5.92 -17.83 5.45
N GLU A 186 -6.07 -17.51 6.75
CA GLU A 186 -6.96 -16.46 7.22
C GLU A 186 -6.36 -15.07 6.95
N LEU A 187 -7.21 -14.15 6.48
CA LEU A 187 -6.86 -12.74 6.36
C LEU A 187 -6.76 -12.13 7.76
N VAL A 188 -5.57 -11.67 8.14
CA VAL A 188 -5.30 -11.10 9.47
C VAL A 188 -5.12 -9.59 9.46
N ALA A 189 -4.79 -9.02 8.30
CA ALA A 189 -4.79 -7.58 8.09
C ALA A 189 -5.09 -7.23 6.64
N SER A 190 -5.78 -6.13 6.40
CA SER A 190 -5.88 -5.44 5.11
C SER A 190 -5.58 -3.96 5.36
N THR A 191 -4.55 -3.42 4.74
CA THR A 191 -4.01 -2.10 5.09
C THR A 191 -3.67 -1.27 3.87
N TYR A 192 -3.76 0.05 4.02
CA TYR A 192 -3.51 1.01 2.96
C TYR A 192 -2.51 2.09 3.38
N GLY A 193 -1.68 2.50 2.44
CA GLY A 193 -0.74 3.61 2.59
C GLY A 193 -0.67 4.47 1.34
N GLY A 194 -1.00 5.75 1.47
CA GLY A 194 -1.04 6.67 0.35
C GLY A 194 0.33 6.87 -0.27
N ALA A 195 0.46 6.66 -1.57
CA ALA A 195 1.73 6.72 -2.29
C ALA A 195 1.88 8.03 -3.07
N SER A 196 1.06 8.22 -4.11
CA SER A 196 1.28 9.27 -5.12
C SER A 196 0.00 9.91 -5.60
N MET A 197 0.06 11.16 -6.05
CA MET A 197 -1.01 11.77 -6.84
C MET A 197 -0.88 11.31 -8.28
N LEU A 198 -1.99 10.94 -8.93
CA LEU A 198 -1.98 10.47 -10.32
C LEU A 198 -1.94 11.62 -11.34
N TYR A 199 -2.55 12.74 -10.96
CA TYR A 199 -2.83 13.83 -11.88
C TYR A 199 -2.12 15.13 -11.48
N THR A 200 -1.78 15.89 -12.51
CA THR A 200 -1.49 17.33 -12.43
C THR A 200 -2.72 18.09 -12.91
N VAL A 201 -3.12 19.13 -12.18
CA VAL A 201 -4.23 20.00 -12.56
C VAL A 201 -3.72 21.07 -13.51
N ASN A 202 -4.15 21.02 -14.77
CA ASN A 202 -3.88 22.07 -15.76
C ASN A 202 -4.95 23.17 -15.62
N ILE A 203 -4.56 24.32 -15.06
CA ILE A 203 -5.51 25.39 -14.72
C ILE A 203 -6.08 26.07 -15.97
N GLN A 204 -5.25 26.36 -16.97
CA GLN A 204 -5.69 27.01 -18.21
C GLN A 204 -6.70 26.17 -18.98
N ALA A 205 -6.45 24.85 -19.06
CA ALA A 205 -7.33 23.93 -19.77
C ALA A 205 -8.45 23.35 -18.88
N ALA A 206 -8.50 23.72 -17.60
CA ALA A 206 -9.45 23.22 -16.60
C ALA A 206 -9.59 21.68 -16.60
N LYS A 207 -8.46 20.96 -16.72
CA LYS A 207 -8.44 19.49 -16.84
C LYS A 207 -7.34 18.85 -16.01
N ASN A 208 -7.53 17.58 -15.66
CA ASN A 208 -6.52 16.74 -15.03
C ASN A 208 -5.70 16.03 -16.11
N GLU A 209 -4.38 16.07 -15.98
CA GLU A 209 -3.43 15.39 -16.86
C GLU A 209 -2.68 14.32 -16.07
N VAL A 210 -2.60 13.10 -16.61
CA VAL A 210 -1.82 12.01 -15.99
C VAL A 210 -0.36 12.45 -15.92
N ARG A 211 0.26 12.23 -14.77
CA ARG A 211 1.67 12.50 -14.57
C ARG A 211 2.55 11.58 -15.39
N GLY A 212 3.42 12.16 -16.22
CA GLY A 212 4.44 11.40 -16.95
C GLY A 212 5.61 10.92 -16.08
N ASP A 213 5.75 11.46 -14.87
CA ASP A 213 6.78 11.07 -13.90
C ASP A 213 6.27 10.06 -12.85
N LEU A 214 5.06 9.53 -13.04
CA LEU A 214 4.54 8.45 -12.20
C LEU A 214 5.50 7.24 -12.30
N PHE A 215 5.98 6.76 -11.16
CA PHE A 215 7.00 5.69 -11.07
C PHE A 215 8.40 6.04 -11.61
N ALA A 216 8.70 7.32 -11.89
CA ALA A 216 10.07 7.73 -12.25
C ALA A 216 11.08 7.54 -11.10
N SER A 217 10.61 7.42 -9.87
CA SER A 217 11.39 7.01 -8.70
C SER A 217 10.55 6.15 -7.76
N ASP A 218 11.22 5.37 -6.93
CA ASP A 218 10.58 4.51 -5.94
C ASP A 218 10.18 5.24 -4.65
N LYS A 219 10.52 6.53 -4.49
CA LYS A 219 10.36 7.29 -3.24
C LYS A 219 8.91 7.38 -2.79
N GLU A 220 8.02 7.83 -3.67
CA GLU A 220 6.60 8.01 -3.33
C GLU A 220 5.94 6.67 -2.98
N LEU A 221 6.35 5.61 -3.67
CA LEU A 221 5.90 4.26 -3.41
C LEU A 221 6.44 3.71 -2.09
N GLY A 222 7.70 4.00 -1.76
CA GLY A 222 8.32 3.63 -0.50
C GLY A 222 7.62 4.27 0.71
N GLU A 223 7.21 5.54 0.59
CA GLU A 223 6.39 6.21 1.59
C GLU A 223 5.03 5.49 1.77
N GLY A 224 4.37 5.13 0.67
CA GLY A 224 3.12 4.34 0.70
C GLY A 224 3.30 2.96 1.35
N VAL A 225 4.37 2.24 1.01
CA VAL A 225 4.71 0.95 1.64
C VAL A 225 4.93 1.09 3.14
N ALA A 226 5.63 2.14 3.58
CA ALA A 226 5.87 2.37 5.00
C ALA A 226 4.58 2.62 5.78
N LEU A 227 3.66 3.40 5.20
CA LEU A 227 2.33 3.64 5.76
C LEU A 227 1.50 2.36 5.82
N ALA A 228 1.47 1.57 4.73
CA ALA A 228 0.71 0.33 4.68
C ALA A 228 1.26 -0.74 5.64
N LEU A 229 2.58 -0.85 5.80
CA LEU A 229 3.20 -1.79 6.74
C LEU A 229 3.03 -1.41 8.21
N THR A 230 2.79 -0.13 8.52
CA THR A 230 2.77 0.35 9.92
C THR A 230 1.78 -0.42 10.80
N PRO A 231 0.50 -0.60 10.42
CA PRO A 231 -0.45 -1.37 11.22
C PRO A 231 -0.13 -2.87 11.31
N VAL A 232 0.55 -3.42 10.29
CA VAL A 232 0.96 -4.84 10.24
C VAL A 232 2.14 -5.13 11.16
N LEU A 233 3.10 -4.21 11.24
CA LEU A 233 4.34 -4.39 12.02
C LEU A 233 4.24 -3.81 13.43
N LYS A 234 3.40 -2.79 13.61
CA LYS A 234 3.16 -2.09 14.88
C LYS A 234 1.66 -1.87 15.04
N PRO A 235 0.87 -2.93 15.28
CA PRO A 235 -0.53 -2.78 15.60
C PRO A 235 -0.60 -2.01 16.93
N SER A 236 -0.88 -0.71 16.85
CA SER A 236 -1.28 0.07 18.01
C SER A 236 -2.51 -0.61 18.61
N ALA A 237 -2.55 -0.74 19.94
CA ALA A 237 -3.74 -1.20 20.64
C ALA A 237 -4.91 -0.29 20.23
N GLN A 238 -5.74 -0.76 19.31
CA GLN A 238 -7.00 -0.13 18.93
C GLN A 238 -8.04 -0.43 19.99
#